data_AF-A0A3N7E3E9-F1
#
_entry.id   AF-A0A3N7E3E9-F1
#
_cell.length_a   1.000
_cell.length_b   1.000
_cell.length_c   1.000
_cell.angle_alpha   90.00
_cell.angle_beta   90.00
_cell.angle_gamma   90.00
#
_symmetry.space_group_name_H-M   'P 1'
#
loop_
_entity.id
_entity.type
_entity.pdbx_description
1 polymer ?
#
loop_
_entity_poly.entity_id
_entity_poly.type
_entity_poly.pdbx_seq_one_letter_code
_entity_poly.pdbx_strand_id
1 'polypeptide(L)' 'MSLTGSVWLIIVAAFVAANLPFVNQRWLVAGPVAAPAKPLVGRLLELVLLYFAVGAVALLLERRAGQIAPQG' A
#
# COMPACT_ATOMS: atom_id res chain seq x y z
N MET A 1 15.10 -13.39 -4.93
CA MET A 1 15.16 -12.56 -3.71
C MET A 1 15.08 -13.49 -2.51
N SER A 2 15.79 -13.22 -1.43
CA SER A 2 15.58 -13.97 -0.18
C SER A 2 14.21 -13.61 0.41
N LEU A 3 13.59 -14.54 1.14
CA LEU A 3 12.34 -14.31 1.87
C LEU A 3 12.42 -13.04 2.74
N THR A 4 13.53 -12.89 3.46
CA THR A 4 13.84 -11.70 4.27
C THR A 4 13.83 -10.41 3.46
N GLY A 5 14.38 -10.42 2.24
CA GLY A 5 14.38 -9.26 1.34
C GLY A 5 12.96 -8.88 0.89
N SER A 6 12.13 -9.86 0.54
CA SER A 6 10.72 -9.63 0.18
C SER A 6 9.92 -9.07 1.35
N VAL A 7 10.15 -9.57 2.56
CA VAL A 7 9.49 -9.07 3.78
C VAL A 7 9.85 -7.60 4.03
N TRP A 8 11.15 -7.25 4.00
CA TRP A 8 11.57 -5.86 4.20
C TRP A 8 11.04 -4.92 3.12
N LEU A 9 10.99 -5.37 1.86
CA LEU A 9 10.40 -4.59 0.78
C LEU A 9 8.93 -4.26 1.07
N ILE A 10 8.14 -5.26 1.48
CA ILE A 10 6.72 -5.06 1.81
C ILE A 10 6.57 -4.14 3.02
N ILE A 11 7.40 -4.27 4.06
CA ILE A 11 7.37 -3.41 5.24
C ILE A 11 7.62 -1.94 4.86
N VAL A 12 8.67 -1.67 4.08
CA VAL A 12 8.98 -0.30 3.63
C VAL A 12 7.86 0.24 2.73
N ALA A 13 7.34 -0.58 1.81
CA ALA A 13 6.23 -0.21 0.95
C ALA A 13 4.96 0.12 1.75
N ALA A 14 4.61 -0.71 2.73
CA ALA A 14 3.46 -0.50 3.63
C ALA A 14 3.63 0.77 4.47
N PHE A 15 4.82 1.01 5.01
CA PHE A 15 5.13 2.22 5.77
C PHE A 15 4.94 3.47 4.90
N VAL A 16 5.50 3.50 3.69
CA VAL A 16 5.31 4.64 2.78
C VAL A 16 3.84 4.81 2.43
N ALA A 17 3.16 3.72 2.01
CA ALA A 17 1.76 3.72 1.63
C ALA A 17 0.83 4.25 2.73
N ALA A 18 1.05 3.84 3.99
CA ALA A 18 0.24 4.30 5.13
C ALA A 18 0.38 5.80 5.41
N ASN A 19 1.50 6.42 5.04
CA ASN A 19 1.75 7.84 5.29
C ASN A 19 1.33 8.74 4.12
N LEU A 20 1.37 8.24 2.88
CA LEU A 20 1.09 9.02 1.66
C LEU A 20 -0.20 9.88 1.72
N PRO A 21 -1.35 9.39 2.22
CA PRO A 21 -2.58 10.19 2.31
C PRO A 21 -2.47 11.42 3.21
N PHE A 22 -1.52 11.43 4.15
CA PHE A 22 -1.36 12.47 5.16
C PHE A 22 -0.28 13.49 4.79
N VAL A 23 0.83 13.04 4.20
CA VAL A 23 1.91 13.93 3.75
C VAL A 23 1.67 14.56 2.38
N ASN A 24 0.74 14.01 1.58
CA ASN A 24 0.46 14.50 0.23
C ASN A 24 -1.01 14.95 0.06
N GLN A 25 -1.19 16.20 -0.38
CA GLN A 25 -2.51 16.76 -0.70
C GLN A 25 -3.06 16.28 -2.05
N ARG A 26 -2.24 15.61 -2.89
CA ARG A 26 -2.70 15.03 -4.15
C ARG A 26 -3.45 13.72 -3.93
N TRP A 27 -4.54 13.54 -4.66
CA TRP A 27 -5.29 12.27 -4.68
C TRP A 27 -4.43 11.15 -5.26
N LEU A 28 -4.31 10.02 -4.57
CA LEU A 28 -3.55 8.83 -4.98
C LEU A 28 -2.13 9.16 -5.45
N VAL A 29 -1.49 10.17 -4.84
CA VAL A 29 -0.16 10.71 -5.18
C VAL A 29 -0.06 11.43 -6.52
N ALA A 30 -0.69 10.93 -7.58
CA ALA A 30 -0.56 11.43 -8.95
C ALA A 30 -1.75 12.26 -9.44
N GLY A 31 -2.89 12.18 -8.76
CA GLY A 31 -4.12 12.88 -9.11
C GLY A 31 -4.11 14.39 -8.82
N PRO A 32 -5.26 15.05 -8.92
CA PRO A 32 -5.40 16.47 -8.64
C PRO A 32 -5.10 16.80 -7.17
N VAL A 33 -4.72 18.04 -6.91
CA VAL A 33 -4.50 18.56 -5.55
C VAL A 33 -5.87 18.78 -4.89
N ALA A 34 -6.07 18.22 -3.69
CA ALA A 34 -7.26 18.50 -2.89
C ALA A 34 -7.18 19.92 -2.32
N ALA A 35 -8.15 20.77 -2.68
CA ALA A 35 -8.29 22.14 -2.19
C ALA A 35 -9.73 22.35 -1.66
N PRO A 36 -9.94 23.11 -0.56
CA PRO A 36 -8.93 23.79 0.25
C PRO A 36 -8.13 22.85 1.18
N ALA A 37 -8.65 21.67 1.50
CA ALA A 37 -7.95 20.65 2.28
C ALA A 37 -8.49 19.25 1.96
N LYS A 38 -7.64 18.23 2.06
CA LYS A 38 -8.04 16.83 1.87
C LYS A 38 -8.91 16.32 3.03
N PRO A 39 -10.16 15.93 2.79
CA PRO A 39 -11.06 15.46 3.84
C PRO A 39 -10.60 14.13 4.45
N LEU A 40 -10.92 13.91 5.74
CA LEU A 40 -10.54 12.68 6.46
C LEU A 40 -11.08 11.42 5.77
N VAL A 41 -12.35 11.43 5.36
CA VAL A 41 -12.98 10.31 4.63
C VAL A 41 -12.22 9.99 3.35
N GLY A 42 -11.74 11.00 2.64
CA GLY A 42 -10.89 10.82 1.47
C GLY A 42 -9.58 10.10 1.78
N ARG A 43 -8.90 10.49 2.87
CA ARG A 43 -7.67 9.82 3.33
C ARG A 43 -7.93 8.36 3.71
N LEU A 44 -9.07 8.07 4.35
CA LEU A 44 -9.47 6.71 4.70
C LEU A 44 -9.71 5.84 3.45
N LEU A 45 -10.37 6.39 2.43
CA LEU A 45 -10.55 5.68 1.15
C LEU A 45 -9.22 5.40 0.47
N GLU A 46 -8.30 6.36 0.45
CA GLU A 46 -6.95 6.13 -0.07
C GLU A 46 -6.19 5.07 0.72
N LEU A 47 -6.28 5.07 2.05
CA LEU A 47 -5.67 4.03 2.89
C LEU A 47 -6.19 2.64 2.53
N VAL A 48 -7.50 2.48 2.34
CA VAL A 48 -8.09 1.20 1.93
C VAL A 48 -7.55 0.78 0.55
N LEU A 49 -7.49 1.69 -0.41
CA LEU A 49 -6.96 1.40 -1.74
C LEU A 49 -5.48 1.02 -1.70
N LEU A 50 -4.67 1.77 -0.95
CA LEU A 50 -3.24 1.53 -0.79
C LEU A 50 -2.94 0.25 -0.01
N TYR A 51 -3.77 -0.10 0.97
CA TYR A 51 -3.72 -1.39 1.66
C TYR A 51 -3.88 -2.55 0.68
N PHE A 52 -4.90 -2.50 -0.18
CA PHE A 52 -5.09 -3.54 -1.19
C PHE A 52 -3.96 -3.56 -2.23
N ALA A 53 -3.43 -2.40 -2.62
CA ALA A 53 -2.30 -2.33 -3.55
C ALA A 53 -1.04 -3.00 -2.97
N VAL A 54 -0.67 -2.68 -1.73
CA VAL A 54 0.46 -3.31 -1.04
C VAL A 54 0.21 -4.80 -0.81
N GLY A 55 -1.01 -5.18 -0.39
CA GLY A 55 -1.42 -6.57 -0.22
C GLY A 55 -1.33 -7.39 -1.51
N ALA A 56 -1.73 -6.82 -2.65
CA ALA A 56 -1.61 -7.47 -3.95
C ALA A 56 -0.13 -7.70 -4.34
N VAL A 57 0.75 -6.73 -4.06
CA VAL A 57 2.19 -6.89 -4.26
C VAL A 57 2.75 -7.98 -3.35
N ALA A 58 2.36 -7.98 -2.07
CA ALA A 58 2.77 -9.01 -1.11
C ALA A 58 2.34 -10.42 -1.58
N LEU A 59 1.08 -10.57 -1.99
CA LEU A 59 0.55 -11.84 -2.51
C LEU A 59 1.30 -12.30 -3.77
N LEU A 60 1.63 -11.38 -4.68
CA LEU A 60 2.41 -11.70 -5.87
C LEU A 60 3.82 -12.19 -5.52
N LEU A 61 4.47 -11.54 -4.54
CA LEU A 61 5.78 -11.94 -4.06
C LEU A 61 5.73 -13.31 -3.38
N GLU A 62 4.67 -13.59 -2.61
CA GLU A 62 4.44 -14.89 -1.98
C GLU A 62 4.27 -16.00 -3.01
N ARG A 63 3.43 -15.79 -4.05
CA ARG A 63 3.26 -16.73 -5.18
C ARG A 63 4.57 -17.03 -5.91
N ARG A 64 5.48 -16.06 -5.99
CA ARG A 64 6.79 -16.24 -6.62
C ARG A 64 7.78 -16.97 -5.70
N ALA A 65 7.60 -16.89 -4.39
CA ALA A 65 8.47 -17.53 -3.41
C ALA A 65 8.13 -19.02 -3.18
N GLY A 66 6.94 -19.47 -3.56
CA GLY A 66 6.52 -20.88 -3.44
C GLY A 66 5.00 -21.05 -3.55
N GLN A 67 4.48 -22.17 -3.05
CA GLN A 67 3.04 -22.35 -2.92
C GLN A 67 2.50 -21.52 -1.74
N ILE A 68 1.43 -20.78 -1.97
CA ILE A 68 0.64 -20.17 -0.89
C ILE A 68 -0.05 -21.30 -0.13
N ALA A 69 0.12 -21.35 1.19
CA ALA A 69 -0.57 -22.32 2.03
C ALA A 69 -2.10 -22.08 1.96
N PRO A 70 -2.93 -23.13 1.95
CA PRO A 70 -4.40 -22.98 2.04
C PRO A 70 -4.76 -22.20 3.31
N GLN A 71 -5.64 -21.19 3.17
CA GLN A 71 -6.03 -20.29 4.26
C GLN A 71 -7.36 -20.73 4.91
N GLY A 72 -7.58 -22.04 5.03
CA GLY A 72 -8.81 -22.64 5.56
C GLY A 72 -8.53 -23.82 6.48
#